data_AF-A0A527GPI1-F1
#
_entry.id   AF-A0A527GPI1-F1
#
_cell.length_a   1.000
_cell.length_b   1.000
_cell.length_c   1.000
_cell.angle_alpha   90.00
_cell.angle_beta   90.00
_cell.angle_gamma   90.00
#
_symmetry.space_group_name_H-M   'P 1'
#
loop_
_entity.id
_entity.type
_entity.pdbx_description
1 polymer ?
#
loop_
_entity_poly.entity_id
_entity_poly.type
_entity_poly.pdbx_seq_one_letter_code
_entity_poly.pdbx_strand_id
1 'polypeptide(L)' 'MLKDDQVAFESALFTRAAAVEVLLRQVFDAPLLSGEIARPERLMAAMRHGVLNGGKRLRPFLVMESAALFSAND' A
#
# COMPACT_ATOMS: atom_id res chain seq x y z
N MET A 1 25.68 -10.80 10.13
CA MET A 1 25.07 -11.20 8.85
C MET A 1 23.58 -11.47 8.99
N LEU A 2 23.10 -12.62 9.52
CA LEU A 2 21.64 -12.90 9.62
C LEU A 2 20.81 -11.79 10.33
N LYS A 3 21.38 -11.18 11.36
CA LYS A 3 20.73 -10.09 12.10
C LYS A 3 20.72 -8.77 11.32
N ASP A 4 21.74 -8.51 10.52
CA ASP A 4 21.85 -7.31 9.69
C ASP A 4 20.91 -7.40 8.49
N ASP A 5 20.81 -8.59 7.89
CA ASP A 5 19.89 -8.89 6.79
C ASP A 5 18.42 -8.77 7.25
N GLN A 6 18.11 -9.25 8.46
CA GLN A 6 16.78 -9.09 9.05
C GLN A 6 16.42 -7.62 9.26
N VAL A 7 17.35 -6.82 9.80
CA VAL A 7 17.12 -5.38 10.01
C VAL A 7 16.92 -4.66 8.68
N ALA A 8 17.71 -4.99 7.66
CA ALA A 8 17.56 -4.43 6.31
C ALA A 8 16.20 -4.77 5.69
N PHE A 9 15.75 -6.02 5.81
CA PHE A 9 14.44 -6.45 5.34
C PHE A 9 13.30 -5.72 6.05
N GLU A 10 13.32 -5.65 7.38
CA GLU A 10 12.28 -4.97 8.17
C GLU A 10 12.21 -3.48 7.83
N SER A 11 13.36 -2.83 7.63
CA SER A 11 13.43 -1.44 7.17
C SER A 11 12.79 -1.26 5.80
N ALA A 12 13.15 -2.08 4.82
CA ALA A 12 12.56 -2.02 3.47
C ALA A 12 11.05 -2.27 3.50
N LEU A 13 10.60 -3.28 4.26
CA LEU A 13 9.19 -3.60 4.44
C LEU A 13 8.40 -2.40 5.00
N PHE A 14 8.94 -1.74 6.02
CA PHE A 14 8.32 -0.56 6.62
C PHE A 14 8.23 0.60 5.62
N THR A 15 9.30 0.88 4.88
CA THR A 15 9.33 1.93 3.86
C THR A 15 8.30 1.69 2.76
N ARG A 16 8.20 0.46 2.24
CA ARG A 16 7.19 0.13 1.21
C ARG A 16 5.77 0.15 1.78
N ALA A 17 5.56 -0.34 2.99
CA ALA A 17 4.26 -0.28 3.66
C ALA A 17 3.76 1.17 3.78
N ALA A 18 4.63 2.10 4.18
CA ALA A 18 4.29 3.50 4.29
C ALA A 18 3.89 4.12 2.93
N ALA A 19 4.65 3.82 1.86
CA ALA A 19 4.33 4.29 0.52
C ALA A 19 2.95 3.79 0.04
N VAL A 20 2.65 2.51 0.30
CA VAL A 20 1.36 1.91 -0.03
C VAL A 20 0.22 2.54 0.76
N GLU A 21 0.43 2.85 2.05
CA GLU A 21 -0.59 3.51 2.86
C GLU A 21 -0.89 4.94 2.38
N VAL A 22 0.12 5.68 1.93
CA VAL A 22 -0.08 6.99 1.29
C VAL A 22 -0.92 6.85 0.04
N LEU A 23 -0.60 5.90 -0.85
CA LEU A 23 -1.36 5.67 -2.07
C LEU A 23 -2.80 5.26 -1.79
N LEU A 24 -3.02 4.35 -0.83
CA LEU A 24 -4.36 3.90 -0.46
C LEU A 24 -5.22 5.05 0.06
N ARG A 25 -4.66 5.95 0.89
CA ARG A 25 -5.37 7.16 1.34
C ARG A 25 -5.79 8.01 0.15
N GLN A 26 -4.87 8.26 -0.79
CA GLN A 26 -5.17 9.05 -1.99
C GLN A 26 -6.29 8.44 -2.83
N VAL A 27 -6.28 7.12 -3.04
CA VAL A 27 -7.34 6.42 -3.82
C VAL A 27 -8.71 6.54 -3.14
N PHE A 28 -8.75 6.40 -1.81
CA PHE A 28 -10.01 6.47 -1.04
C PHE A 28 -10.52 7.91 -0.84
N ASP A 29 -9.64 8.90 -0.83
CA ASP A 29 -10.00 10.32 -0.66
C ASP A 29 -10.22 11.03 -2.02
N ALA A 30 -9.96 10.33 -3.14
CA ALA A 30 -10.20 10.88 -4.46
C ALA A 30 -11.69 11.20 -4.69
N PRO A 31 -11.98 12.28 -5.44
CA PRO A 31 -13.33 12.57 -5.92
C PRO A 31 -13.84 11.44 -6.83
N LEU A 32 -15.11 11.54 -7.25
CA LEU A 32 -15.73 10.60 -8.18
C LEU A 32 -14.83 10.42 -9.42
N LEU A 33 -14.39 9.19 -9.67
CA LEU A 33 -13.51 8.85 -10.79
C LEU A 33 -14.31 8.56 -12.06
N SER A 34 -13.63 8.61 -13.20
CA SER A 34 -14.23 8.24 -14.49
C SER A 34 -14.82 6.83 -14.44
N GLY A 35 -16.09 6.70 -14.81
CA GLY A 35 -16.83 5.43 -14.80
C GLY A 35 -17.57 5.12 -13.49
N GLU A 36 -17.41 5.94 -12.45
CA GLU A 36 -18.17 5.79 -11.21
C GLU A 36 -19.47 6.62 -11.24
N ILE A 37 -20.53 6.08 -10.64
CA ILE A 37 -21.83 6.78 -10.49
C ILE A 37 -21.87 7.57 -9.17
N ALA A 38 -21.37 6.98 -8.08
CA ALA A 38 -21.32 7.60 -6.76
C ALA A 38 -20.26 6.94 -5.87
N ARG A 39 -19.81 7.67 -4.83
CA ARG A 39 -18.99 7.16 -3.72
C ARG A 39 -19.71 7.39 -2.39
N PRO A 40 -20.61 6.49 -1.94
CA PRO A 40 -21.39 6.69 -0.73
C PRO A 40 -20.49 6.80 0.51
N GLU A 41 -20.66 7.88 1.29
CA GLU A 41 -19.76 8.24 2.39
C GLU A 41 -19.58 7.12 3.42
N ARG A 42 -20.68 6.47 3.86
CA ARG A 42 -20.62 5.38 4.85
C ARG A 42 -19.84 4.17 4.33
N LEU A 43 -19.99 3.84 3.05
CA LEU A 43 -19.27 2.72 2.44
C LEU A 43 -17.77 3.06 2.32
N MET A 44 -17.44 4.26 1.86
CA MET A 44 -16.05 4.72 1.76
C MET A 44 -15.36 4.75 3.14
N ALA A 45 -16.06 5.19 4.18
CA ALA A 45 -15.55 5.14 5.55
C ALA A 45 -15.29 3.70 6.03
N ALA A 46 -16.20 2.76 5.75
CA ALA A 46 -16.02 1.34 6.09
C ALA A 46 -14.84 0.70 5.33
N MET A 47 -14.68 1.00 4.04
CA MET A 47 -13.55 0.52 3.24
C MET A 47 -12.22 1.09 3.74
N ARG A 48 -12.15 2.39 4.03
CA ARG A 48 -10.98 3.03 4.65
C ARG A 48 -10.61 2.35 5.95
N HIS A 49 -11.58 2.07 6.82
CA HIS A 49 -11.36 1.35 8.07
C HIS A 49 -10.79 -0.05 7.82
N GLY A 50 -11.39 -0.83 6.91
CA GLY A 50 -10.95 -2.19 6.61
C GLY A 50 -9.54 -2.27 6.02
N VAL A 51 -9.14 -1.28 5.22
CA VAL A 51 -7.86 -1.29 4.52
C VAL A 51 -6.74 -0.61 5.35
N LEU A 52 -7.03 0.48 6.06
CA LEU A 52 -6.02 1.29 6.74
C LEU A 52 -5.76 0.93 8.20
N ASN A 53 -6.55 0.05 8.82
CA ASN A 53 -6.33 -0.39 10.21
C ASN A 53 -5.22 -1.45 10.38
N GLY A 54 -4.17 -1.37 9.57
CA GLY A 54 -2.92 -2.10 9.78
C GLY A 54 -2.66 -3.29 8.86
N GLY A 55 -1.80 -4.20 9.33
CA GLY A 55 -1.19 -5.26 8.54
C GLY A 55 0.18 -4.86 7.99
N LYS A 56 1.07 -5.84 7.78
CA LYS A 56 2.48 -5.60 7.40
C LYS A 56 2.67 -5.16 5.94
N ARG A 57 1.61 -5.15 5.14
CA ARG A 57 1.65 -4.87 3.68
C ARG A 57 2.63 -5.75 2.90
N LEU A 58 2.82 -6.99 3.35
CA LEU A 58 3.75 -7.94 2.73
C LEU A 58 3.39 -8.22 1.26
N ARG A 59 2.11 -8.32 0.91
CA ARG A 59 1.68 -8.56 -0.48
C ARG A 59 2.12 -7.42 -1.42
N PRO A 60 1.80 -6.14 -1.15
CA PRO A 60 2.36 -5.01 -1.91
C PRO A 60 3.89 -4.97 -1.93
N PHE A 61 4.55 -5.21 -0.80
CA PHE A 61 6.02 -5.25 -0.74
C PHE A 61 6.60 -6.25 -1.74
N LEU A 62 6.08 -7.47 -1.77
CA LEU A 62 6.56 -8.51 -2.70
C LEU A 62 6.36 -8.11 -4.17
N VAL A 63 5.26 -7.43 -4.49
CA VAL A 63 5.02 -6.92 -5.85
C VAL A 63 6.07 -5.87 -6.22
N MET A 64 6.31 -4.89 -5.35
CA MET A 64 7.26 -3.80 -5.60
C MET A 64 8.70 -4.30 -5.73
N GLU A 65 9.14 -5.19 -4.82
CA GLU A 65 10.50 -5.72 -4.87
C GLU A 65 10.69 -6.70 -6.04
N SER A 66 9.65 -7.42 -6.46
CA SER A 66 9.70 -8.23 -7.69
C SER A 66 9.82 -7.35 -8.93
N ALA A 67 9.06 -6.25 -9.01
CA ALA A 67 9.15 -5.31 -10.12
C ALA A 67 10.55 -4.67 -10.20
N ALA A 68 11.08 -4.24 -9.05
CA ALA A 68 12.43 -3.69 -8.92
C ALA A 68 13.52 -4.70 -9.36
N LEU A 69 13.37 -5.99 -9.01
CA LEU A 69 14.29 -7.05 -9.42
C LEU A 69 14.41 -7.16 -10.96
N PHE A 70 13.31 -6.92 -11.67
CA PHE A 70 13.27 -6.96 -13.13
C PHE A 70 13.40 -5.57 -13.79
N SER A 71 13.79 -4.53 -13.04
CA SER A 71 13.89 -3.15 -13.54
C SER A 71 12.60 -2.62 -14.18
N ALA A 72 11.46 -3.19 -13.80
CA ALA A 72 10.15 -2.65 -14.12
C ALA A 72 9.86 -1.57 -13.06
N ASN A 73 10.33 -0.35 -13.32
CA ASN A 73 9.90 0.80 -12.54
C ASN A 73 8.60 1.36 -13.15
N ASP A 74 7.73 1.89 -12.28
CA ASP A 74 6.53 2.65 -12.64
C ASP A 74 6.84 3.80 -13.63
#